data_AF-A0A5V0BFH5-F1
#
_entry.id   AF-A0A5V0BFH5-F1
#
_cell.length_a   1.000
_cell.length_b   1.000
_cell.length_c   1.000
_cell.angle_alpha   90.00
_cell.angle_beta   90.00
_cell.angle_gamma   90.00
#
_symmetry.space_group_name_H-M   'P 1'
#
loop_
_entity.id
_entity.type
_entity.pdbx_description
1 polymer ?
#
loop_
_entity_poly.entity_id
_entity_poly.type
_entity_poly.pdbx_seq_one_letter_code
_entity_poly.pdbx_strand_id
1 'polypeptide(L)'
;MAKGIIPLDRGSTGRTTPNSLVEKLSMEQAMSNPAAGRQLPVPMTDPRWPRSDGWVKMAQNINGVEIHYVRNIKTGQVDDFKFK
;
A
#
# COMPACT_ATOMS: atom_id res chain seq x y z
N MET A 1 -1.08 22.94 -1.82
CA MET A 1 -0.85 21.89 -0.80
C MET A 1 -1.35 20.58 -1.38
N ALA A 2 -0.47 19.60 -1.65
CA ALA A 2 -0.90 18.29 -2.12
C ALA A 2 -1.65 17.61 -0.96
N LYS A 3 -2.95 17.34 -1.16
CA LYS A 3 -3.78 16.61 -0.22
C LYS A 3 -3.11 15.25 0.00
N GLY A 4 -2.61 14.99 1.22
CA GLY A 4 -1.97 13.72 1.54
C GLY A 4 -2.87 12.57 1.10
N ILE A 5 -2.29 11.55 0.47
CA ILE A 5 -3.06 10.39 0.03
C ILE A 5 -3.43 9.60 1.29
N ILE A 6 -4.69 9.67 1.69
CA ILE A 6 -5.21 8.96 2.87
C ILE A 6 -5.71 7.57 2.41
N PRO A 7 -5.25 6.46 3.03
CA PRO A 7 -5.82 5.14 2.79
C PRO A 7 -7.34 5.10 3.02
N LEU A 8 -8.06 4.31 2.24
CA LEU A 8 -9.53 4.26 2.33
C LEU A 8 -10.07 3.51 3.56
N ASP A 9 -9.21 2.78 4.28
CA ASP A 9 -9.54 2.03 5.48
C ASP A 9 -10.65 0.99 5.26
N ARG A 10 -10.61 0.28 4.12
CA ARG A 10 -11.53 -0.84 3.84
C ARG A 10 -11.15 -2.11 4.61
N GLY A 11 -10.26 -1.98 5.59
CA GLY A 11 -9.69 -3.05 6.39
C GLY A 11 -8.27 -3.45 5.97
N SER A 12 -7.63 -4.27 6.80
CA SER A 12 -6.28 -4.77 6.60
C SER A 12 -6.28 -6.30 6.50
N THR A 13 -5.30 -6.87 5.79
CA THR A 13 -5.04 -8.32 5.80
C THR A 13 -3.65 -8.68 6.35
N GLY A 14 -3.00 -7.77 7.08
CA GLY A 14 -1.70 -8.04 7.70
C GLY A 14 -1.33 -7.08 8.83
N ARG A 15 -0.10 -7.19 9.32
CA ARG A 15 0.42 -6.38 10.42
C ARG A 15 0.68 -4.94 9.97
N THR A 16 0.15 -3.98 10.74
CA THR A 16 0.33 -2.54 10.49
C THR A 16 1.10 -1.82 11.61
N THR A 17 1.17 -2.41 12.81
CA THR A 17 1.94 -1.86 13.93
C THR A 17 3.44 -2.12 13.74
N PRO A 18 4.29 -1.08 13.73
CA PRO A 18 5.75 -1.23 13.60
C PRO A 18 6.37 -1.73 14.91
N ASN A 19 7.41 -2.56 14.80
CA ASN A 19 8.23 -3.06 15.90
C ASN A 19 9.53 -2.27 16.07
N SER A 20 9.83 -1.35 15.15
CA SER A 20 11.04 -0.52 15.20
C SER A 20 10.82 0.85 14.55
N LEU A 21 11.73 1.79 14.82
CA LEU A 21 11.75 3.09 14.15
C LEU A 21 11.92 2.95 12.64
N VAL A 22 12.74 1.99 12.19
CA VAL A 22 12.99 1.74 10.76
C VAL A 22 11.70 1.29 10.07
N GLU A 23 10.93 0.39 10.69
CA GLU A 23 9.63 -0.03 10.15
C GLU A 23 8.64 1.14 10.08
N LYS A 24 8.56 1.96 11.15
CA LYS A 24 7.69 3.14 11.17
C LYS A 24 8.02 4.10 10.03
N LEU A 25 9.28 4.47 9.87
CA LEU A 25 9.71 5.40 8.82
C LEU A 25 9.52 4.81 7.41
N SER A 26 9.74 3.51 7.26
CA SER A 26 9.53 2.82 5.97
C SER A 26 8.05 2.80 5.57
N MET A 27 7.15 2.59 6.53
CA MET A 27 5.70 2.69 6.32
C MET A 27 5.30 4.12 5.92
N GLU A 28 5.74 5.13 6.67
CA GLU A 28 5.45 6.54 6.38
C GLU A 28 5.96 6.96 4.99
N GLN A 29 7.17 6.52 4.63
CA GLN A 29 7.73 6.78 3.30
C GLN A 29 6.91 6.12 2.19
N ALA A 30 6.53 4.85 2.34
CA ALA A 30 5.67 4.17 1.37
C ALA A 30 4.32 4.89 1.18
N MET A 31 3.71 5.37 2.27
CA MET A 31 2.45 6.13 2.24
C MET A 31 2.61 7.52 1.61
N SER A 32 3.77 8.17 1.75
CA SER A 32 4.04 9.49 1.16
C SER A 32 4.16 9.47 -0.37
N ASN A 33 4.67 8.37 -0.95
CA ASN A 33 4.78 8.20 -2.40
C ASN A 33 4.42 6.76 -2.82
N PRO A 34 3.13 6.39 -2.81
CA PRO A 34 2.69 5.05 -3.17
C PRO A 34 2.84 4.73 -4.66
N ALA A 35 3.13 5.72 -5.50
CA ALA A 35 3.42 5.49 -6.91
C ALA A 35 4.85 4.98 -7.16
N ALA A 36 5.76 5.11 -6.18
CA ALA A 36 7.14 4.63 -6.29
C ALA A 36 7.26 3.09 -6.19
N GLY A 37 6.22 2.41 -5.71
CA GLY A 37 6.23 0.95 -5.63
C GLY A 37 6.11 0.24 -6.95
N ARG A 38 6.49 -1.05 -6.94
CA ARG A 38 6.28 -1.95 -8.07
C ARG A 38 4.96 -2.69 -7.92
N GLN A 39 4.27 -2.88 -9.03
CA GLN A 39 3.12 -3.78 -9.07
C GLN A 39 3.59 -5.23 -8.97
N LEU A 40 2.95 -6.02 -8.11
CA LEU A 40 3.17 -7.46 -8.03
C LEU A 40 2.31 -8.18 -9.09
N PRO A 41 2.82 -9.24 -9.73
CA PRO A 41 2.10 -9.99 -10.77
C PRO A 41 1.08 -10.96 -10.16
N VAL A 42 0.20 -10.46 -9.29
CA VAL A 42 -0.87 -11.23 -8.65
C VAL A 42 -2.23 -10.66 -9.02
N PRO A 43 -3.22 -11.51 -9.36
CA PRO A 43 -4.57 -11.04 -9.58
C PRO A 43 -5.16 -10.50 -8.28
N MET A 44 -5.89 -9.39 -8.37
CA MET A 44 -6.66 -8.88 -7.24
C MET A 44 -7.99 -9.64 -7.13
N THR A 45 -8.16 -10.40 -6.06
CA THR A 45 -9.34 -11.25 -5.82
C THR A 45 -10.19 -10.80 -4.62
N ASP A 46 -9.70 -9.85 -3.83
CA ASP A 46 -10.43 -9.34 -2.67
C ASP A 46 -11.58 -8.42 -3.13
N PRO A 47 -12.84 -8.68 -2.72
CA PRO A 47 -14.00 -7.92 -3.18
C PRO A 47 -13.98 -6.44 -2.74
N ARG A 48 -13.17 -6.07 -1.74
CA ARG A 48 -13.02 -4.66 -1.30
C ARG A 48 -12.24 -3.80 -2.28
N TRP A 49 -11.40 -4.44 -3.08
CA TRP A 49 -10.53 -3.79 -4.07
C TRP A 49 -10.65 -4.51 -5.43
N PRO A 50 -11.77 -4.37 -6.16
CA PRO A 50 -11.99 -5.14 -7.38
C PRO A 50 -10.97 -4.80 -8.48
N ARG A 51 -10.45 -5.83 -9.17
CA ARG A 51 -9.58 -5.65 -10.35
C ARG A 51 -10.28 -4.85 -11.46
N SER A 52 -11.58 -5.06 -11.67
CA SER A 52 -12.41 -4.33 -12.64
C SER A 52 -12.32 -2.81 -12.45
N ASP A 53 -12.21 -2.39 -11.19
CA ASP A 53 -12.16 -0.98 -10.80
C ASP A 53 -10.74 -0.42 -10.90
N GLY A 54 -9.74 -1.26 -11.21
CA GLY A 54 -8.35 -0.87 -11.40
C GLY A 54 -7.46 -1.09 -10.17
N TRP A 55 -7.89 -1.86 -9.18
CA TRP A 55 -7.04 -2.17 -8.02
C TRP A 55 -5.97 -3.21 -8.36
N VAL A 56 -4.74 -2.93 -7.92
CA VAL A 56 -3.57 -3.82 -8.07
C VAL A 56 -2.82 -3.92 -6.76
N LYS A 57 -2.09 -5.02 -6.56
CA LYS A 57 -1.21 -5.21 -5.41
C LYS A 57 0.14 -4.56 -5.69
N MET A 58 0.60 -3.75 -4.75
CA MET A 58 1.85 -3.01 -4.84
C MET A 58 2.78 -3.43 -3.71
N ALA A 59 4.07 -3.22 -3.94
CA ALA A 59 5.07 -3.41 -2.91
C ALA A 59 6.25 -2.44 -3.06
N GLN A 60 6.80 -2.01 -1.92
CA GLN A 60 7.99 -1.17 -1.80
C GLN A 60 8.97 -1.81 -0.81
N ASN A 61 10.24 -1.90 -1.20
CA ASN A 61 11.32 -2.22 -0.27
C ASN A 61 12.04 -0.92 0.10
N ILE A 62 11.96 -0.52 1.36
CA ILE A 62 12.55 0.72 1.87
C ILE A 62 13.46 0.34 3.02
N ASN A 63 14.77 0.58 2.87
CA ASN A 63 15.79 0.24 3.86
C ASN A 63 15.71 -1.22 4.37
N GLY A 64 15.39 -2.16 3.47
CA GLY A 64 15.25 -3.58 3.80
C GLY A 64 13.89 -3.98 4.37
N VAL A 65 12.98 -3.04 4.60
CA VAL A 65 11.60 -3.30 5.03
C VAL A 65 10.68 -3.40 3.81
N GLU A 66 10.04 -4.55 3.64
CA GLU A 66 9.06 -4.76 2.57
C GLU A 66 7.65 -4.36 3.03
N ILE A 67 7.08 -3.36 2.38
CA ILE A 67 5.73 -2.87 2.60
C ILE A 67 4.85 -3.30 1.43
N HIS A 68 3.74 -3.96 1.74
CA HIS A 68 2.69 -4.28 0.79
C HIS A 68 1.51 -3.33 0.96
N TYR A 69 0.83 -2.99 -0.13
CA TYR A 69 -0.40 -2.20 -0.14
C TYR A 69 -1.18 -2.46 -1.43
N VAL A 70 -2.37 -1.90 -1.53
CA VAL A 70 -3.14 -1.90 -2.78
C VAL A 70 -3.27 -0.48 -3.32
N ARG A 71 -3.26 -0.35 -4.64
CA ARG A 71 -3.43 0.93 -5.33
C ARG A 71 -4.43 0.79 -6.46
N ASN A 72 -5.35 1.74 -6.57
CA ASN A 72 -6.17 1.89 -7.75
C ASN A 72 -5.41 2.68 -8.80
N ILE A 73 -5.06 2.06 -9.93
CA ILE A 73 -4.27 2.73 -10.98
C ILE A 73 -5.07 3.77 -11.77
N LYS A 74 -6.40 3.72 -11.72
CA LYS A 74 -7.27 4.69 -12.40
C LYS A 74 -7.44 5.96 -11.58
N THR A 75 -7.66 5.82 -10.26
CA THR A 75 -7.97 6.95 -9.36
C THR A 75 -6.78 7.43 -8.54
N GLY A 76 -5.72 6.63 -8.44
CA GLY A 76 -4.57 6.88 -7.56
C GLY A 76 -4.83 6.59 -6.07
N GLN A 77 -6.04 6.16 -5.70
CA GLN A 77 -6.37 5.77 -4.33
C GLN A 77 -5.56 4.58 -3.87
N VAL A 78 -5.37 4.46 -2.56
CA VAL A 78 -4.57 3.41 -1.92
C VAL A 78 -5.27 2.86 -0.70
N ASP A 79 -4.85 1.67 -0.26
CA ASP A 79 -5.35 1.04 0.95
C ASP A 79 -4.42 -0.09 1.43
N ASP A 80 -4.74 -0.68 2.59
CA ASP A 80 -4.19 -1.97 3.06
C ASP A 80 -2.65 -2.03 3.14
N PHE A 81 -2.03 -0.91 3.58
CA PHE A 81 -0.60 -0.86 3.88
C PHE A 81 -0.25 -1.76 5.06
N LYS A 82 0.75 -2.61 4.88
CA LYS A 82 1.20 -3.58 5.89
C LYS A 82 2.62 -4.05 5.67
N PHE A 83 3.24 -4.51 6.75
CA PHE A 83 4.52 -5.21 6.70
C PHE A 83 4.34 -6.62 6.12
N LYS A 84 5.24 -7.04 5.22
CA LYS A 84 5.34 -8.40 4.69
C LYS A 84 5.87 -9.38 5.73
#